data_AF-A0A6B0UVT6-F1
#
_entry.id   AF-A0A6B0UVT6-F1
#
_cell.length_a   1.000
_cell.length_b   1.000
_cell.length_c   1.000
_cell.angle_alpha   90.00
_cell.angle_beta   90.00
_cell.angle_gamma   90.00
#
_symmetry.space_group_name_H-M   'P 1'
#
loop_
_entity.id
_entity.type
_entity.pdbx_description
1 polymer ?
#
loop_
_entity_poly.entity_id
_entity_poly.type
_entity_poly.pdbx_seq_one_letter_code
_entity_poly.pdbx_strand_id
1 'polypeptide(L)'
;MWLITATCGLTAILSMYEWNRGAHPPEWAKLSFAFSERLLWAIWLSWLTFACATGRGSFITHFLSWGAFVPLSRLSFGVYLLHVPYYFIRLYTARERLFFSHLNVVTQCFAGLVTCYLLSLVLFVVCEAPMGRLVKLILMPSRRPEKPSGTN
;
A
#
# COMPACT_ATOMS: atom_id res chain seq x y z
N MET A 1 11.74 -4.76 -23.22
CA MET A 1 10.43 -4.97 -22.52
C MET A 1 10.46 -4.42 -21.10
N TRP A 2 11.29 -4.92 -20.18
CA TRP A 2 11.38 -4.40 -18.81
C TRP A 2 11.82 -2.94 -18.69
N LEU A 3 12.79 -2.51 -19.51
CA LEU A 3 13.21 -1.11 -19.56
C LEU A 3 12.11 -0.21 -20.15
N ILE A 4 11.32 -0.73 -21.09
CA ILE A 4 10.22 0.00 -21.74
C ILE A 4 9.05 0.18 -20.77
N THR A 5 8.77 -0.84 -19.94
CA THR A 5 7.75 -0.72 -18.89
C THR A 5 8.27 0.16 -17.77
N ALA A 6 9.55 0.08 -17.40
CA ALA A 6 10.15 0.98 -16.42
C ALA A 6 10.11 2.44 -16.89
N THR A 7 10.44 2.72 -18.15
CA THR A 7 10.32 4.07 -18.71
C THR A 7 8.87 4.51 -18.82
N CYS A 8 7.94 3.65 -19.22
CA CYS A 8 6.51 3.97 -19.25
C CYS A 8 5.94 4.30 -17.86
N GLY A 9 6.33 3.53 -16.83
CA GLY A 9 5.98 3.81 -15.43
C GLY A 9 6.63 5.09 -14.91
N LEU A 10 7.90 5.34 -15.25
CA LEU A 10 8.60 6.60 -14.93
C LEU A 10 7.93 7.80 -15.61
N THR A 11 7.52 7.69 -16.87
CA THR A 11 6.82 8.77 -17.57
C THR A 11 5.45 9.05 -16.93
N ALA A 12 4.75 8.03 -16.43
CA ALA A 12 3.51 8.26 -15.69
C ALA A 12 3.74 9.05 -14.38
N ILE A 13 4.82 8.74 -13.66
CA ILE A 13 5.21 9.45 -12.42
C ILE A 13 5.68 10.89 -12.71
N LEU A 14 6.50 11.07 -13.76
CA LEU A 14 7.01 12.40 -14.14
C LEU A 14 5.91 13.29 -14.74
N SER A 15 4.87 12.71 -15.34
CA SER A 15 3.68 13.44 -15.81
C SER A 15 3.01 14.23 -14.67
N MET A 16 2.95 13.66 -13.46
CA MET A 16 2.47 14.37 -12.27
C MET A 16 3.42 15.47 -11.78
N TYR A 17 4.72 15.32 -12.00
CA TYR A 17 5.71 16.34 -11.62
C TYR A 17 5.56 17.61 -12.46
N GLU A 18 5.37 17.47 -13.77
CA GLU A 18 5.16 18.60 -14.68
C GLU A 18 3.83 19.31 -14.41
N TRP A 19 2.80 18.58 -13.99
CA TRP A 19 1.53 19.16 -13.52
C TRP A 19 1.70 20.05 -12.28
N ASN A 20 2.56 19.64 -11.34
CA ASN A 20 2.81 20.37 -10.10
C ASN A 20 3.69 21.63 -10.29
N ARG A 21 4.33 21.81 -11.45
CA ARG A 21 5.13 23.01 -11.79
C ARG A 21 4.29 24.21 -12.23
N GLY A 22 2.96 24.10 -12.21
CA GLY A 22 2.06 25.24 -12.49
C GLY A 22 1.94 25.57 -13.98
N ALA A 23 2.36 24.68 -14.88
CA ALA A 23 1.94 24.79 -16.27
C ALA A 23 0.41 24.65 -16.29
N HIS A 24 -0.30 25.66 -16.78
CA HIS A 24 -1.75 25.62 -16.96
C HIS A 24 -2.04 25.31 -18.44
N PRO A 25 -1.98 24.03 -18.86
CA PRO A 25 -2.44 23.65 -20.18
C PRO A 25 -3.96 23.88 -20.29
N PRO A 26 -4.49 23.99 -21.51
CA PRO A 26 -5.93 24.20 -21.73
C PRO A 26 -6.77 23.10 -21.07
N GLU A 27 -8.01 23.43 -20.68
CA GLU A 27 -8.88 22.59 -19.84
C GLU A 27 -9.14 21.19 -20.41
N TRP A 28 -9.22 21.05 -21.74
CA TRP A 28 -9.38 19.75 -22.40
C TRP A 28 -8.17 18.85 -22.18
N ALA A 29 -6.95 19.41 -22.22
CA ALA A 29 -5.72 18.65 -22.01
C ALA A 29 -5.63 18.15 -20.58
N LYS A 30 -6.04 18.99 -19.60
CA LYS A 30 -6.10 18.62 -18.18
C LYS A 30 -6.91 17.35 -17.95
N LEU A 31 -8.10 17.29 -18.55
CA LEU A 31 -8.99 16.16 -18.42
C LEU A 31 -8.40 14.90 -19.08
N SER A 32 -7.87 15.04 -20.30
CA SER A 32 -7.24 13.94 -21.03
C SER A 32 -6.02 13.37 -20.29
N PHE A 33 -5.19 14.21 -19.67
CA PHE A 33 -4.04 13.76 -18.89
C PHE A 33 -4.45 13.00 -17.63
N ALA A 34 -5.45 13.49 -16.89
CA ALA A 34 -5.92 12.83 -15.67
C ALA A 34 -6.45 11.41 -15.92
N PHE A 35 -7.15 11.19 -17.03
CA PHE A 35 -7.60 9.85 -17.43
C PHE A 35 -6.45 8.97 -17.93
N SER A 36 -5.58 9.54 -18.77
CA SER A 36 -4.47 8.79 -19.37
C SER A 36 -3.48 8.29 -18.32
N GLU A 37 -3.22 9.06 -17.26
CA GLU A 37 -2.36 8.66 -16.16
C GLU A 37 -2.84 7.36 -15.50
N ARG A 38 -4.14 7.29 -15.16
CA ARG A 38 -4.73 6.10 -14.52
C ARG A 38 -4.71 4.89 -15.43
N LEU A 39 -4.96 5.08 -16.73
CA LEU A 39 -4.91 4.02 -17.73
C LEU A 39 -3.49 3.50 -17.93
N LEU A 40 -2.50 4.39 -18.09
CA LEU A 40 -1.10 4.02 -18.22
C LEU A 40 -0.62 3.27 -16.99
N TRP A 41 -1.00 3.73 -15.79
CA TRP A 41 -0.67 3.04 -14.55
C TRP A 41 -1.31 1.64 -14.47
N ALA A 42 -2.58 1.50 -14.86
CA ALA A 42 -3.27 0.22 -14.88
C ALA A 42 -2.67 -0.76 -15.90
N ILE A 43 -2.35 -0.28 -17.11
CA ILE A 43 -1.70 -1.07 -18.17
C ILE A 43 -0.32 -1.53 -17.69
N TRP A 44 0.44 -0.64 -17.04
CA TRP A 44 1.75 -0.95 -16.48
C TRP A 44 1.67 -2.04 -15.40
N LEU A 45 0.73 -1.92 -14.45
CA LEU A 45 0.51 -2.92 -13.41
C LEU A 45 -0.01 -4.26 -13.97
N SER A 46 -0.89 -4.22 -14.98
CA SER A 46 -1.39 -5.42 -15.66
C SER A 46 -0.24 -6.18 -16.32
N TRP A 47 0.62 -5.47 -17.05
CA TRP A 47 1.80 -6.07 -17.67
C TRP A 47 2.78 -6.62 -16.63
N LEU A 48 3.01 -5.89 -15.53
CA LEU A 48 3.85 -6.36 -14.42
C LEU A 48 3.33 -7.69 -13.85
N THR A 49 2.03 -7.77 -13.61
CA THR A 49 1.36 -8.97 -13.09
C THR A 49 1.46 -10.13 -14.07
N PHE A 50 1.22 -9.87 -15.37
CA PHE A 50 1.37 -10.86 -16.43
C PHE A 50 2.82 -11.40 -16.53
N ALA A 51 3.80 -10.52 -16.40
CA ALA A 51 5.21 -10.90 -16.41
C ALA A 51 5.60 -11.76 -15.20
N CYS A 52 5.03 -11.47 -14.02
CA CYS A 52 5.16 -12.31 -12.83
C CYS A 52 4.51 -13.69 -13.03
N ALA A 53 3.32 -13.75 -13.60
CA ALA A 53 2.59 -15.00 -13.84
C ALA A 53 3.29 -15.92 -14.86
N THR A 54 3.99 -15.33 -15.85
CA THR A 54 4.66 -16.09 -16.91
C THR A 54 6.06 -16.59 -16.50
N GLY A 55 6.53 -16.29 -15.27
CA GLY A 55 7.84 -16.74 -14.76
C GLY A 55 9.06 -16.14 -15.47
N ARG A 56 8.85 -15.24 -16.44
CA ARG A 56 9.91 -14.56 -17.23
C ARG A 56 10.56 -13.38 -16.50
N GLY A 57 10.08 -13.05 -15.30
CA GLY A 57 10.57 -11.96 -14.44
C GLY A 57 11.34 -12.44 -13.23
N SER A 58 12.33 -13.33 -13.41
CA SER A 58 13.06 -14.00 -12.32
C SER A 58 13.42 -13.08 -11.14
N PHE A 59 13.92 -11.87 -11.38
CA PHE A 59 14.27 -10.92 -10.33
C PHE A 59 13.06 -10.35 -9.56
N ILE A 60 12.01 -9.94 -10.27
CA ILE A 60 10.82 -9.29 -9.68
C ILE A 60 9.91 -10.32 -9.02
N THR A 61 9.77 -11.50 -9.63
CA THR A 61 9.06 -12.63 -9.03
C THR A 61 9.76 -13.08 -7.76
N HIS A 62 11.10 -13.14 -7.73
CA HIS A 62 11.84 -13.46 -6.51
C HIS A 62 11.63 -12.40 -5.42
N PHE A 63 11.69 -11.12 -5.79
CA PHE A 63 11.40 -10.02 -4.87
C PHE A 63 9.97 -10.11 -4.30
N LEU A 64 8.94 -10.25 -5.13
CA LEU A 64 7.55 -10.38 -4.67
C LEU A 64 7.26 -11.68 -3.90
N SER A 65 7.99 -12.76 -4.17
CA SER A 65 7.88 -14.02 -3.42
C SER A 65 8.49 -13.96 -2.02
N TRP A 66 9.13 -12.84 -1.65
CA TRP A 66 9.76 -12.70 -0.34
C TRP A 66 8.69 -12.73 0.76
N GLY A 67 8.87 -13.59 1.77
CA GLY A 67 7.91 -13.75 2.88
C GLY A 67 7.61 -12.48 3.68
N ALA A 68 8.40 -11.42 3.49
CA ALA A 68 8.19 -10.09 4.08
C ALA A 68 7.01 -9.34 3.44
N PHE A 69 6.59 -9.70 2.22
CA PHE A 69 5.41 -9.09 1.59
C PHE A 69 4.11 -9.49 2.28
N VAL A 70 4.08 -10.65 2.96
CA VAL A 70 2.91 -11.11 3.70
C VAL A 70 2.54 -10.17 4.86
N PRO A 71 3.44 -9.86 5.82
CA PRO A 71 3.14 -8.88 6.86
C PRO A 71 3.01 -7.46 6.29
N LEU A 72 3.77 -7.10 5.25
CA LEU A 72 3.69 -5.78 4.63
C LEU A 72 2.31 -5.50 4.03
N SER A 73 1.72 -6.47 3.34
CA SER A 73 0.37 -6.36 2.77
C SER A 73 -0.68 -6.10 3.85
N ARG A 74 -0.59 -6.80 4.98
CA ARG A 74 -1.49 -6.63 6.12
C ARG A 74 -1.33 -5.24 6.76
N LEU A 75 -0.08 -4.75 6.84
CA LEU A 75 0.20 -3.43 7.35
C LEU A 75 -0.29 -2.33 6.40
N SER A 76 -0.10 -2.46 5.09
CA SER A 76 -0.63 -1.52 4.10
C SER A 76 -2.15 -1.42 4.14
N PHE A 77 -2.84 -2.53 4.40
CA PHE A 77 -4.29 -2.53 4.59
C PHE A 77 -4.72 -1.73 5.83
N GLY A 78 -4.03 -1.90 6.95
CA GLY A 78 -4.31 -1.10 8.15
C GLY A 78 -4.03 0.39 7.95
N VAL A 79 -2.95 0.74 7.24
CA VAL A 79 -2.63 2.12 6.87
C VAL A 79 -3.74 2.71 6.01
N TYR A 80 -4.23 1.98 5.01
CA TYR A 80 -5.31 2.44 4.14
C TYR A 80 -6.59 2.81 4.92
N LEU A 81 -6.98 1.97 5.89
CA LEU A 81 -8.15 2.22 6.74
C LEU A 81 -7.96 3.43 7.66
N LEU A 82 -6.75 3.64 8.19
CA LEU A 82 -6.43 4.71 9.12
C LEU A 82 -6.11 6.05 8.46
N HIS A 83 -5.68 6.01 7.21
CA HIS A 83 -5.26 7.21 6.49
C HIS A 83 -6.40 8.22 6.37
N VAL A 84 -7.61 7.75 6.04
CA VAL A 84 -8.80 8.59 5.91
C VAL A 84 -9.16 9.29 7.23
N PRO A 85 -9.40 8.59 8.36
CA PRO A 85 -9.70 9.25 9.64
C PRO A 85 -8.57 10.15 10.14
N TYR A 86 -7.30 9.77 9.93
CA TYR A 86 -6.16 10.64 10.26
C TYR A 86 -6.23 11.97 9.51
N TYR A 87 -6.52 11.93 8.20
CA TYR A 87 -6.69 13.14 7.38
C TYR A 87 -7.86 14.00 7.84
N PHE A 88 -8.99 13.39 8.20
CA PHE A 88 -10.14 14.12 8.74
C PHE A 88 -9.78 14.84 10.03
N ILE A 89 -9.17 14.14 11.00
CA ILE A 89 -8.74 14.75 12.27
C ILE A 89 -7.78 15.92 12.01
N ARG A 90 -6.78 15.69 11.16
CA ARG A 90 -5.84 16.74 10.71
C ARG A 90 -6.56 17.96 10.14
N LEU A 91 -7.60 17.75 9.32
CA LEU A 91 -8.36 18.84 8.70
C LEU A 91 -9.21 19.61 9.73
N TYR A 92 -9.86 18.91 10.67
CA TYR A 92 -10.64 19.55 11.73
C TYR A 92 -9.78 20.31 12.74
N THR A 93 -8.57 19.81 13.02
CA THR A 93 -7.62 20.44 13.93
C THR A 93 -6.85 21.60 13.28
N ALA A 94 -6.69 21.61 11.96
CA ALA A 94 -6.01 22.68 11.22
C ALA A 94 -6.80 24.00 11.27
N ARG A 95 -6.57 24.79 12.32
CA ARG A 95 -7.15 26.13 12.53
C ARG A 95 -6.34 27.27 11.89
N GLU A 96 -5.12 26.99 11.42
CA GLU A 96 -4.15 27.98 10.96
C GLU A 96 -3.72 27.77 9.50
N ARG A 97 -3.37 28.88 8.82
CA ARG A 97 -2.90 28.87 7.43
C ARG A 97 -1.51 28.23 7.38
N LEU A 98 -1.44 26.99 6.90
CA LEU A 98 -0.17 26.33 6.61
C LEU A 98 0.59 27.14 5.55
N PHE A 99 1.78 27.63 5.91
CA PHE A 99 2.69 28.22 4.93
C PHE A 99 3.10 27.13 3.93
N PHE A 100 2.76 27.35 2.66
CA PHE A 100 3.12 26.48 1.55
C PHE A 100 4.61 26.66 1.20
N SER A 101 5.47 26.02 1.99
CA SER A 101 6.86 25.77 1.62
C SER A 101 7.03 24.31 1.22
N HIS A 102 7.79 24.03 0.16
CA HIS A 102 8.05 22.67 -0.32
C HIS A 102 8.56 21.75 0.80
N LEU A 103 9.48 22.24 1.64
CA LEU A 103 10.02 21.47 2.76
C LEU A 103 8.95 21.17 3.82
N ASN A 104 8.06 22.13 4.08
CA ASN A 104 6.98 21.95 5.05
C ASN A 104 5.98 20.88 4.56
N VAL A 105 5.60 20.92 3.27
CA VAL A 105 4.69 19.92 2.68
C VAL A 105 5.30 18.52 2.72
N VAL A 106 6.58 18.37 2.36
CA VAL A 106 7.27 17.08 2.41
C VAL A 106 7.35 16.55 3.84
N THR A 107 7.71 17.41 4.80
CA THR A 107 7.80 17.03 6.22
C THR A 107 6.44 16.61 6.78
N GLN A 108 5.37 17.34 6.47
CA GLN A 108 4.01 17.04 6.91
C GLN A 108 3.47 15.73 6.29
N CYS A 109 3.84 15.45 5.04
CA CYS A 109 3.51 14.20 4.36
C CYS A 109 4.24 13.03 5.04
N PHE A 110 5.55 13.16 5.22
CA PHE A 110 6.37 12.12 5.85
C PHE A 110 5.94 11.83 7.29
N ALA A 111 5.69 12.88 8.09
CA ALA A 111 5.18 12.74 9.45
C ALA A 111 3.80 12.04 9.47
N GLY A 112 2.92 12.38 8.53
CA GLY A 112 1.61 11.71 8.40
C GLY A 112 1.73 10.25 8.02
N LEU A 113 2.59 9.92 7.05
CA LEU A 113 2.85 8.54 6.67
C LEU A 113 3.39 7.73 7.86
N VAL A 114 4.43 8.22 8.53
CA VAL A 114 5.02 7.55 9.69
C VAL A 114 3.99 7.32 10.79
N THR A 115 3.16 8.32 11.08
CA THR A 115 2.11 8.22 12.11
C THR A 115 1.06 7.17 11.72
N CYS A 116 0.58 7.16 10.48
CA CYS A 116 -0.36 6.16 9.99
C CYS A 116 0.24 4.74 10.01
N TYR A 117 1.51 4.59 9.66
CA TYR A 117 2.22 3.30 9.72
C TYR A 117 2.37 2.79 11.15
N LEU A 118 2.74 3.66 12.10
CA LEU A 118 2.82 3.31 13.52
C LEU A 118 1.44 2.92 14.08
N LEU A 119 0.41 3.71 13.79
CA LEU A 119 -0.95 3.41 14.25
C LEU A 119 -1.49 2.12 13.63
N SER A 120 -1.20 1.87 12.35
CA SER A 120 -1.53 0.63 11.67
C SER A 120 -0.83 -0.56 12.30
N LEU A 121 0.44 -0.42 12.68
CA LEU A 121 1.19 -1.48 13.36
C LEU A 121 0.55 -1.81 14.71
N VAL A 122 0.17 -0.79 15.49
CA VAL A 122 -0.52 -0.98 16.76
C VAL A 122 -1.86 -1.68 16.57
N LEU A 123 -2.68 -1.21 15.62
CA LEU A 123 -3.97 -1.84 15.30
C LEU A 123 -3.80 -3.28 14.82
N PHE A 124 -2.78 -3.53 14.00
CA PHE A 124 -2.45 -4.86 13.53
C PHE A 124 -2.09 -5.79 14.68
N VAL A 125 -1.22 -5.38 15.61
CA VAL A 125 -0.86 -6.18 16.79
C VAL A 125 -2.06 -6.43 17.70
N VAL A 126 -2.88 -5.40 17.94
CA VAL A 126 -4.05 -5.47 18.80
C VAL A 126 -5.15 -6.33 18.21
N CYS A 127 -5.35 -6.35 16.89
CA CYS A 127 -6.37 -7.18 16.23
C CYS A 127 -5.87 -8.58 15.89
N GLU A 128 -4.60 -8.74 15.50
CA GLU A 128 -4.05 -10.03 15.09
C GLU A 128 -3.75 -10.95 16.29
N ALA A 129 -3.30 -10.41 17.43
CA ALA A 129 -3.09 -11.19 18.66
C ALA A 129 -4.36 -11.86 19.24
N PRO A 130 -5.55 -11.22 19.25
CA PRO A 130 -6.80 -11.87 19.62
C PRO A 130 -7.37 -12.71 18.48
N MET A 131 -7.31 -12.26 17.22
CA MET A 131 -7.83 -13.04 16.09
C MET A 131 -7.07 -14.35 15.90
N GLY A 132 -5.75 -14.37 16.05
CA GLY A 132 -4.96 -15.60 15.97
C GLY A 132 -5.34 -16.61 17.06
N ARG A 133 -5.71 -16.13 18.25
CA ARG A 133 -6.23 -16.98 19.35
C ARG A 133 -7.66 -17.44 19.08
N LEU A 134 -8.54 -16.56 18.62
CA LEU A 134 -9.92 -16.92 18.26
C LEU A 134 -9.98 -17.94 17.12
N VAL A 135 -9.18 -17.75 16.07
CA VAL A 135 -9.08 -18.67 14.92
C VAL A 135 -8.63 -20.04 15.41
N LYS A 136 -7.61 -20.13 16.27
CA LYS A 136 -7.19 -21.41 16.86
C LYS A 136 -8.29 -22.03 17.74
N LEU A 137 -9.04 -21.23 18.49
CA LEU A 137 -10.12 -21.73 19.34
C LEU A 137 -11.32 -22.24 18.54
N ILE A 138 -11.62 -21.62 17.39
CA ILE A 138 -12.77 -21.93 16.54
C ILE A 138 -12.45 -23.04 15.52
N LEU A 139 -11.27 -23.02 14.90
CA LEU A 139 -10.86 -23.98 13.87
C LEU A 139 -10.15 -25.23 14.41
N MET A 140 -9.75 -25.23 15.68
CA MET A 140 -9.10 -26.38 16.32
C MET A 140 -9.97 -26.87 17.49
N PRO A 141 -11.06 -27.63 17.23
CA PRO A 141 -11.69 -28.42 18.27
C PRO A 141 -10.62 -29.38 18.80
N SER A 142 -10.31 -29.25 20.08
CA SER A 142 -9.37 -30.07 20.85
C SER A 142 -9.21 -31.47 20.26
N ARG A 143 -8.12 -31.72 19.53
CA ARG A 143 -7.63 -33.09 19.39
C ARG A 143 -7.07 -33.45 20.76
N ARG A 144 -7.92 -34.06 21.59
CA ARG A 144 -7.47 -34.74 22.81
C ARG A 144 -6.31 -35.66 22.40
N PRO A 145 -5.15 -35.60 23.08
CA PRO A 145 -4.17 -36.65 22.91
C PRO A 145 -4.83 -37.96 23.36
N GLU A 146 -4.99 -38.87 22.40
CA GLU A 146 -5.41 -40.24 22.67
C GLU A 146 -4.38 -40.84 23.63
N LYS A 147 -4.83 -41.17 24.85
CA LYS A 147 -4.01 -41.91 25.81
C LYS A 147 -3.72 -43.26 25.16
N PRO A 148 -2.45 -43.67 24.98
CA PRO A 148 -2.17 -45.00 24.46
C PRO A 148 -2.79 -46.01 25.43
N SER A 149 -3.69 -46.81 24.87
CA SER A 149 -4.27 -47.99 25.50
C SER A 149 -3.12 -48.92 25.90
N GLY A 150 -2.76 -48.90 27.18
CA GLY A 150 -1.94 -49.92 27.80
C GLY A 150 -2.74 -51.22 27.85
N THR A 151 -2.64 -52.02 26.80
CA THR A 151 -3.01 -53.43 26.80
C THR A 151 -1.87 -54.24 27.41
N ASN A 152 -2.21 -54.92 28.51
CA ASN A 152 -1.57 -56.07 29.17
C ASN A 152 -0.23 -55.86 29.87
#